data_AF-A0A6P1CVX4-F1
#
_entry.id   AF-A0A6P1CVX4-F1
#
_cell.length_a   1.000
_cell.length_b   1.000
_cell.length_c   1.000
_cell.angle_alpha   90.00
_cell.angle_beta   90.00
_cell.angle_gamma   90.00
#
_symmetry.space_group_name_H-M   'P 1'
#
loop_
_entity.id
_entity.type
_entity.pdbx_description
1 polymer ?
#
loop_
_entity_poly.entity_id
_entity_poly.type
_entity_poly.pdbx_seq_one_letter_code
_entity_poly.pdbx_strand_id
1 'polypeptide(L)' 'MGFTEYAPGDVVIFPEGPFSGVCGVVWEVDARRERLRIGFSEGITHREGGVLRERQHRMTVEFDEVELV' A
#
# COMPACT_ATOMS: atom_id res chain seq x y z
N MET A 1 -23.95 -5.42 -6.76
CA MET A 1 -22.60 -6.02 -6.75
C MET A 1 -21.67 -4.93 -6.26
N GLY A 2 -21.33 -4.93 -4.99
CA GLY A 2 -20.73 -3.76 -4.32
C GLY A 2 -20.01 -4.13 -3.04
N PHE A 3 -19.24 -5.22 -3.11
CA PHE A 3 -18.29 -5.59 -2.07
C PHE A 3 -16.91 -5.35 -2.67
N THR A 4 -16.24 -4.31 -2.20
CA THR A 4 -14.81 -4.15 -2.44
C THR A 4 -14.14 -5.21 -1.58
N GLU A 5 -13.30 -6.07 -2.16
CA GLU A 5 -12.59 -7.10 -1.39
C GLU A 5 -11.54 -6.49 -0.44
N TYR A 6 -11.25 -5.21 -0.59
CA TYR A 6 -10.34 -4.45 0.25
C TYR A 6 -10.95 -4.00 1.57
N ALA A 7 -10.17 -4.14 2.64
CA ALA A 7 -10.41 -3.65 3.98
C ALA A 7 -9.13 -3.00 4.57
N PRO A 8 -9.26 -2.07 5.53
CA PRO A 8 -8.13 -1.57 6.29
C PRO A 8 -7.35 -2.71 6.97
N GLY A 9 -6.04 -2.73 6.77
CA GLY A 9 -5.14 -3.79 7.24
C GLY A 9 -4.71 -4.78 6.16
N ASP A 10 -5.41 -4.82 5.02
CA ASP A 10 -5.04 -5.70 3.92
C ASP A 10 -3.67 -5.34 3.34
N VAL A 11 -2.94 -6.35 2.91
CA VAL A 11 -1.69 -6.21 2.18
C VAL A 11 -2.00 -6.32 0.70
N VAL A 12 -1.57 -5.32 -0.05
CA VAL A 12 -1.72 -5.25 -1.50
C VAL A 12 -0.36 -5.13 -2.17
N ILE A 13 -0.26 -5.56 -3.42
CA ILE A 13 0.93 -5.43 -4.27
C ILE A 13 0.60 -4.64 -5.52
N PHE A 14 1.56 -3.86 -6.01
CA PHE A 14 1.49 -3.28 -7.34
C PHE A 14 1.96 -4.31 -8.38
N PRO A 15 1.10 -4.79 -9.30
CA PRO A 15 1.52 -5.75 -10.32
C PRO A 15 2.40 -5.10 -11.39
N GLU A 16 2.16 -3.83 -11.73
CA GLU A 16 2.84 -3.11 -12.80
C GLU A 16 3.17 -1.65 -12.46
N GLY A 17 3.88 -0.96 -13.36
CA GLY A 17 4.26 0.44 -13.21
C GLY A 17 5.51 0.69 -12.34
N PRO A 18 5.77 1.97 -11.98
CA PRO A 18 7.00 2.37 -11.28
C PRO A 18 7.18 1.74 -9.89
N PHE A 19 6.09 1.34 -9.25
CA PHE A 19 6.08 0.70 -7.93
C PHE A 19 5.85 -0.82 -8.02
N SER A 20 5.94 -1.42 -9.21
CA SER A 20 5.74 -2.86 -9.42
C SER A 20 6.59 -3.69 -8.44
N GLY A 21 5.95 -4.67 -7.79
CA GLY A 21 6.57 -5.54 -6.80
C GLY A 21 6.66 -4.97 -5.37
N VAL A 22 6.24 -3.72 -5.15
CA VAL A 22 6.15 -3.15 -3.80
C VAL A 22 4.84 -3.57 -3.14
N CYS A 23 4.93 -4.01 -1.88
CA CYS A 23 3.75 -4.24 -1.06
C CYS A 23 3.39 -3.00 -0.25
N GLY A 24 2.09 -2.76 -0.09
CA GLY A 24 1.53 -1.72 0.77
C GLY A 24 0.45 -2.27 1.68
N VAL A 25 0.17 -1.56 2.76
CA VAL A 25 -0.94 -1.85 3.68
C VAL A 25 -2.06 -0.86 3.43
N VAL A 26 -3.30 -1.33 3.30
CA VAL A 26 -4.49 -0.49 3.18
C VAL A 26 -4.81 0.16 4.52
N TRP A 27 -4.97 1.47 4.53
CA TRP A 27 -5.33 2.25 5.72
C TRP A 27 -6.79 2.69 5.69
N GLU A 28 -7.26 3.12 4.52
CA GLU A 28 -8.63 3.59 4.32
C GLU A 28 -9.14 3.13 2.94
N VAL A 29 -10.44 2.84 2.87
CA VAL A 29 -11.13 2.42 1.65
C VAL A 29 -12.21 3.45 1.32
N ASP A 30 -12.10 4.12 0.18
CA ASP A 30 -13.14 4.96 -0.40
C ASP A 30 -13.82 4.20 -1.54
N ALA A 31 -14.76 3.33 -1.19
CA ALA A 31 -15.53 2.54 -2.15
C ALA A 31 -16.41 3.38 -3.09
N ARG A 32 -16.71 4.65 -2.73
CA ARG A 32 -17.50 5.53 -3.60
C ARG A 32 -16.70 6.08 -4.77
N ARG A 33 -15.39 6.21 -4.57
CA ARG A 33 -14.45 6.74 -5.57
C ARG A 33 -13.49 5.70 -6.11
N GLU A 34 -13.65 4.44 -5.69
CA GLU A 34 -12.81 3.31 -6.07
C GLU A 34 -11.34 3.56 -5.74
N ARG A 35 -11.07 4.09 -4.54
CA ARG A 35 -9.73 4.49 -4.10
C ARG A 35 -9.34 3.89 -2.76
N LEU A 36 -8.07 3.58 -2.61
CA LEU A 36 -7.44 3.14 -1.37
C LEU A 36 -6.41 4.17 -0.93
N ARG A 37 -6.34 4.41 0.38
CA ARG A 37 -5.19 5.07 0.98
C ARG A 37 -4.29 3.99 1.54
N ILE A 38 -3.08 3.87 1.01
CA ILE A 38 -2.13 2.84 1.41
C ILE A 38 -0.88 3.45 2.03
N GLY A 39 -0.20 2.67 2.87
CA GLY A 39 1.13 2.96 3.37
C GLY A 39 2.13 1.88 2.94
N PHE A 40 3.32 2.26 2.51
CA PHE A 40 4.40 1.33 2.18
C PHE A 40 5.76 1.89 2.59
N SER A 41 6.73 1.01 2.82
CA SER A 41 8.10 1.38 3.15
C SER A 41 9.00 1.22 1.93
N GLU A 42 9.84 2.22 1.65
CA GLU A 42 10.87 2.13 0.61
C GLU A 42 12.24 1.77 1.22
N GLY A 43 12.90 0.79 0.60
CA GLY A 43 14.29 0.42 0.88
C GLY A 43 14.49 -0.64 1.97
N ILE A 44 15.77 -0.94 2.23
CA ILE A 44 16.18 -1.85 3.31
C ILE A 44 16.17 -1.07 4.62
N THR A 45 15.58 -1.60 5.68
CA THR A 45 15.63 -0.96 7.01
C THR A 45 17.09 -0.74 7.43
N HIS A 46 17.50 0.52 7.59
CA HIS A 46 18.85 0.86 8.02
C HIS A 46 18.88 1.07 9.53
N ARG A 47 19.99 0.64 10.16
CA ARG A 47 20.22 0.87 11.59
C ARG A 47 21.16 2.06 11.78
N GLU A 48 20.62 3.18 12.25
CA GLU A 48 21.40 4.38 12.60
C GLU A 48 21.41 4.54 14.13
N GLY A 49 22.58 4.47 14.76
CA GLY A 49 22.70 4.65 16.21
C GLY A 49 21.90 3.64 17.06
N GLY A 50 21.60 2.46 16.52
CA GLY A 50 20.80 1.42 17.19
C GLY A 50 19.30 1.46 16.87
N VAL A 51 18.81 2.51 16.21
CA VAL A 51 17.41 2.67 15.82
C VAL A 51 17.19 2.19 14.39
N LEU A 52 16.13 1.42 14.17
CA LEU A 52 15.69 1.03 12.83
C LEU A 52 14.95 2.21 12.20
N ARG A 53 15.43 2.65 11.02
CA ARG A 53 14.80 3.69 10.21
C ARG A 53 14.42 3.12 8.85
N GLU A 54 13.21 3.44 8.44
CA GLU A 54 12.67 3.19 7.12
C GLU A 54 11.96 4.45 6.61
N ARG A 55 11.92 4.63 5.29
CA ARG A 55 11.14 5.70 4.69
C ARG A 55 9.73 5.19 4.47
N GLN A 56 8.78 5.67 5.27
CA GLN A 56 7.37 5.37 5.10
C GLN A 56 6.73 6.38 4.15
N HIS A 57 6.02 5.87 3.17
CA HIS A 57 5.25 6.61 2.19
C HIS A 57 3.76 6.35 2.41
N ARG A 58 2.94 7.35 2.11
CA ARG A 58 1.48 7.19 2.00
C ARG A 58 1.04 7.68 0.64
N MET A 59 0.16 6.92 0.00
CA MET A 59 -0.32 7.20 -1.34
C MET A 59 -1.81 6.88 -1.44
N THR A 60 -2.50 7.60 -2.31
CA THR A 60 -3.85 7.24 -2.74
C THR A 60 -3.72 6.53 -4.08
N VAL A 61 -4.32 5.36 -4.20
CA VAL A 61 -4.33 4.53 -5.42
C VAL A 61 -5.76 4.17 -5.80
N GLU A 62 -5.98 3.81 -7.06
CA GLU A 62 -7.24 3.27 -7.57
C GLU A 62 -7.27 1.74 -7.39
N PHE A 63 -8.47 1.14 -7.41
CA PHE A 63 -8.64 -0.30 -7.12
C PHE A 63 -7.97 -1.24 -8.12
N ASP A 64 -7.75 -0.78 -9.34
CA ASP A 64 -7.14 -1.51 -10.45
C ASP A 64 -5.61 -1.38 -10.49
N GLU A 65 -5.03 -0.46 -9.71
CA GLU A 65 -3.56 -0.30 -9.63
C GLU A 65 -2.89 -1.34 -8.73
N VAL A 66 -3.68 -2.10 -7.94
CA VAL A 66 -3.17 -3.03 -6.94
C VAL A 66 -3.98 -4.33 -6.88
N GLU A 67 -3.36 -5.38 -6.33
CA GLU A 67 -3.98 -6.68 -6.10
C GLU A 67 -3.78 -7.11 -4.64
N LEU A 68 -4.72 -7.88 -4.08
CA LEU A 68 -4.55 -8.52 -2.76
C LEU A 68 -3.46 -9.60 -2.82
N VAL A 69 -2.62 -9.65 -1.79
CA VAL A 69 -1.56 -10.67 -1.62
C VAL A 69 -2.09 -11.91 -0.90
#